data_AF-A0A6D2KRQ8-F1
#
_entry.id   AF-A0A6D2KRQ8-F1
#
_cell.length_a   1.000
_cell.length_b   1.000
_cell.length_c   1.000
_cell.angle_alpha   90.00
_cell.angle_beta   90.00
_cell.angle_gamma   90.00
#
_symmetry.space_group_name_H-M   'P 1'
#
loop_
_entity.id
_entity.type
_entity.pdbx_description
1 polymer ?
#
loop_
_entity_poly.entity_id
_entity_poly.type
_entity_poly.pdbx_seq_one_letter_code
_entity_poly.pdbx_strand_id
1 'polypeptide(L)'
;MRGFNKPRKHEALKKWILASKPLFGCLLETRVTQEEHSGILSSSLPGRKAITNYDYHRLGRIWVCWTEGVEITLLFKSAQDITCAVKVSQSTTSFLFSAVYATNFVSDRTVLWDEIRATQAAYSHLSIPWEITTKSCPQVNTLVLWTIG
;
A
#
# COMPACT_ATOMS: atom_id res chain seq x y z
N MET A 1 7.23 -5.82 4.28
CA MET A 1 7.69 -6.10 5.65
C MET A 1 7.31 -7.52 6.11
N ARG A 2 8.07 -8.55 5.71
CA ARG A 2 7.80 -9.95 6.11
C ARG A 2 7.78 -10.10 7.63
N GLY A 3 6.71 -10.69 8.19
CA GLY A 3 6.60 -10.91 9.64
C GLY A 3 6.28 -9.63 10.41
N PHE A 4 5.38 -8.81 9.88
CA PHE A 4 4.87 -7.62 10.56
C PHE A 4 4.17 -7.95 11.88
N ASN A 5 3.72 -9.19 12.09
CA ASN A 5 3.17 -9.66 13.38
C ASN A 5 4.21 -9.75 14.54
N LYS A 6 5.38 -9.11 14.43
CA LYS A 6 6.40 -9.06 15.50
C LYS A 6 6.36 -7.69 16.18
N PRO A 7 6.14 -7.57 17.50
CA PRO A 7 6.03 -6.29 18.20
C PRO A 7 7.21 -5.32 17.96
N ARG A 8 8.44 -5.83 17.86
CA ARG A 8 9.63 -5.01 17.55
C ARG A 8 9.51 -4.24 16.23
N LYS A 9 8.80 -4.81 15.25
CA LYS A 9 8.58 -4.19 13.94
C LYS A 9 7.52 -3.09 14.00
N HIS A 10 6.53 -3.24 14.85
CA HIS A 10 5.55 -2.20 15.15
C HIS A 10 6.24 -0.97 15.75
N GLU A 11 7.12 -1.16 16.74
CA GLU A 11 7.84 -0.04 17.38
C GLU A 11 8.78 0.69 16.43
N ALA A 12 9.52 -0.04 15.58
CA ALA A 12 10.36 0.58 14.56
C ALA A 12 9.53 1.41 13.56
N LEU A 13 8.38 0.87 13.13
CA LEU A 13 7.46 1.57 12.25
C LEU A 13 6.88 2.83 12.92
N LYS A 14 6.39 2.72 14.15
CA LYS A 14 5.86 3.86 14.93
C LYS A 14 6.89 4.97 15.08
N LYS A 15 8.11 4.64 15.52
CA LYS A 15 9.20 5.63 15.67
C LYS A 15 9.47 6.38 14.38
N TRP A 16 9.56 5.64 13.27
CA TRP A 16 9.81 6.25 11.98
C TRP A 16 8.62 7.12 11.52
N ILE A 17 7.37 6.68 11.73
CA ILE A 17 6.17 7.48 11.42
C ILE A 17 6.14 8.79 12.20
N LEU A 18 6.49 8.75 13.48
CA LEU A 18 6.54 9.95 14.32
C LEU A 18 7.61 10.93 13.84
N ALA A 19 8.73 10.43 13.31
CA ALA A 19 9.82 11.24 12.79
C ALA A 19 9.52 11.84 11.41
N SER A 20 9.03 11.03 10.45
CA SER A 20 8.83 11.46 9.06
C SER A 20 7.43 11.99 8.76
N LYS A 21 6.44 11.71 9.62
CA LYS A 21 5.03 12.14 9.50
C LYS A 21 4.44 11.99 8.09
N PRO A 22 4.57 10.83 7.45
CA PRO A 22 4.11 10.66 6.08
C PRO A 22 2.59 10.64 6.04
N LEU A 23 2.05 11.21 4.96
CA LEU A 23 0.62 11.33 4.73
C LEU A 23 0.03 10.05 4.15
N PHE A 24 0.81 9.33 3.34
CA PHE A 24 0.34 8.22 2.52
C PHE A 24 1.42 7.15 2.27
N GLY A 25 0.99 5.90 2.08
CA GLY A 25 1.71 4.88 1.30
C GLY A 25 1.29 3.46 1.67
N CYS A 26 2.15 2.46 1.53
CA CYS A 26 1.73 1.06 1.68
C CYS A 26 2.64 0.15 2.52
N LEU A 27 2.05 -0.93 3.04
CA LEU A 27 2.73 -2.10 3.59
C LEU A 27 2.50 -3.31 2.70
N LEU A 28 3.59 -4.00 2.34
CA LEU A 28 3.54 -5.27 1.62
C LEU A 28 3.95 -6.43 2.53
N GLU A 29 3.48 -7.65 2.27
CA GLU A 29 3.82 -8.88 3.01
C GLU A 29 3.54 -8.82 4.53
N THR A 30 2.49 -8.11 4.96
CA THR A 30 2.14 -7.95 6.38
C THR A 30 2.01 -9.31 7.09
N ARG A 31 1.38 -10.29 6.41
CA ARG A 31 1.08 -11.64 6.94
C ARG A 31 0.25 -11.57 8.24
N VAL A 32 -0.65 -10.60 8.31
CA VAL A 32 -1.56 -10.36 9.43
C VAL A 32 -2.94 -10.88 9.00
N THR A 33 -3.69 -11.50 9.91
CA THR A 33 -5.05 -11.96 9.58
C THR A 33 -6.05 -10.81 9.63
N GLN A 34 -7.24 -11.01 9.07
CA GLN A 34 -8.27 -9.97 9.06
C GLN A 34 -8.74 -9.63 10.49
N GLU A 35 -8.74 -10.61 11.39
CA GLU A 35 -9.12 -10.44 12.80
C GLU A 35 -8.08 -9.59 13.56
N GLU A 36 -6.79 -9.80 13.28
CA GLU A 36 -5.69 -9.06 13.91
C GLU A 36 -5.50 -7.64 13.32
N HIS A 37 -6.05 -7.38 12.13
CA HIS A 37 -5.83 -6.15 11.37
C HIS A 37 -6.13 -4.88 12.19
N SER A 38 -7.29 -4.80 12.83
CA SER A 38 -7.73 -3.59 13.54
C SER A 38 -6.84 -3.25 14.73
N GLY A 39 -6.44 -4.27 15.51
CA GLY A 39 -5.52 -4.13 16.64
C GLY A 39 -4.12 -3.72 16.20
N ILE A 40 -3.61 -4.32 15.12
CA ILE A 40 -2.28 -3.98 14.59
C ILE A 40 -2.27 -2.60 13.94
N LEU A 41 -3.31 -2.22 13.19
CA LEU A 41 -3.43 -0.91 12.56
C LEU A 41 -3.48 0.19 13.63
N SER A 42 -4.38 0.07 14.61
CA SER A 42 -4.55 1.07 15.66
C SER A 42 -3.29 1.23 16.53
N SER A 43 -2.61 0.12 16.85
CA SER A 43 -1.38 0.17 17.64
C SER A 43 -0.18 0.68 16.85
N SER A 44 0.02 0.25 15.60
CA SER A 44 1.23 0.51 14.79
C SER A 44 1.15 1.75 13.91
N LEU A 45 -0.07 2.15 13.53
CA LEU A 45 -0.38 3.22 12.60
C LEU A 45 -1.56 4.07 13.17
N PRO A 46 -1.41 4.63 14.39
CA PRO A 46 -2.51 5.32 15.06
C PRO A 46 -3.02 6.51 14.22
N GLY A 47 -4.35 6.66 14.16
CA GLY A 47 -5.00 7.73 13.40
C GLY A 47 -4.98 7.55 11.87
N ARG A 48 -4.53 6.39 11.36
CA ARG A 48 -4.55 6.09 9.93
C ARG A 48 -5.72 5.23 9.50
N LYS A 49 -6.19 5.50 8.28
CA LYS A 49 -7.13 4.66 7.54
C LYS A 49 -6.35 3.67 6.68
N ALA A 50 -6.98 2.57 6.30
CA ALA A 50 -6.35 1.57 5.44
C ALA A 50 -7.33 0.89 4.46
N ILE A 51 -6.85 0.59 3.27
CA ILE A 51 -7.45 -0.37 2.31
C ILE A 51 -6.57 -1.60 2.32
N THR A 52 -7.18 -2.77 2.37
CA THR A 52 -6.50 -4.06 2.38
C THR A 52 -7.08 -4.98 1.31
N ASN A 53 -6.39 -6.07 1.00
CA ASN A 53 -6.83 -7.08 0.04
C ASN A 53 -7.29 -8.41 0.68
N TYR A 54 -7.91 -8.38 1.87
CA TYR A 54 -8.40 -9.60 2.53
C TYR A 54 -9.40 -10.38 1.67
N ASP A 55 -10.21 -9.69 0.87
CA ASP A 55 -11.17 -10.30 -0.08
C ASP A 55 -10.49 -11.21 -1.13
N TYR A 56 -9.19 -11.03 -1.35
CA TYR A 56 -8.41 -11.77 -2.34
C TYR A 56 -7.30 -12.63 -1.71
N HIS A 57 -6.98 -12.42 -0.43
CA HIS A 57 -5.98 -13.22 0.28
C HIS A 57 -6.16 -13.15 1.80
N ARG A 58 -6.32 -14.30 2.46
CA ARG A 58 -6.58 -14.44 3.92
C ARG A 58 -5.60 -13.73 4.87
N LEU A 59 -4.38 -13.44 4.40
CA LEU A 59 -3.34 -12.75 5.16
C LEU A 59 -3.10 -11.28 4.74
N GLY A 60 -4.04 -10.69 3.99
CA GLY A 60 -4.08 -9.26 3.63
C GLY A 60 -2.72 -8.69 3.27
N ARG A 61 -2.09 -9.25 2.23
CA ARG A 61 -0.66 -9.02 1.91
C ARG A 61 -0.34 -7.57 1.59
N ILE A 62 -1.33 -6.78 1.21
CA ILE A 62 -1.16 -5.40 0.76
C ILE A 62 -2.08 -4.53 1.60
N TRP A 63 -1.50 -3.57 2.30
CA TRP A 63 -2.23 -2.51 2.99
C TRP A 63 -1.81 -1.17 2.38
N VAL A 64 -2.77 -0.37 1.94
CA VAL A 64 -2.56 1.04 1.57
C VAL A 64 -3.09 1.87 2.74
N CYS A 65 -2.25 2.70 3.34
CA CYS A 65 -2.55 3.43 4.57
C CYS A 65 -2.34 4.94 4.41
N TRP A 66 -3.20 5.75 5.03
CA TRP A 66 -3.15 7.20 4.90
C TRP A 66 -3.73 7.96 6.10
N THR A 67 -3.40 9.24 6.21
CA THR A 67 -3.93 10.17 7.22
C THR A 67 -5.14 10.95 6.69
N GLU A 68 -5.88 11.67 7.55
CA GLU A 68 -7.10 12.40 7.14
C GLU A 68 -6.87 13.48 6.06
N GLY A 69 -5.64 13.96 5.89
CA GLY A 69 -5.28 14.93 4.85
C GLY A 69 -5.17 14.35 3.44
N VAL A 70 -5.46 13.06 3.27
CA VAL A 70 -5.39 12.36 1.98
C VAL A 70 -6.72 11.71 1.67
N GLU A 71 -7.23 11.97 0.47
CA GLU A 71 -8.36 11.29 -0.12
C GLU A 71 -7.86 10.14 -1.00
N ILE A 72 -8.42 8.95 -0.77
CA ILE A 72 -8.09 7.73 -1.52
C ILE A 72 -9.35 7.18 -2.15
N THR A 73 -9.32 6.98 -3.46
CA THR A 73 -10.36 6.29 -4.22
C THR A 73 -9.83 4.96 -4.71
N LEU A 74 -10.40 3.85 -4.26
CA LEU A 74 -10.04 2.52 -4.76
C LEU A 74 -10.47 2.37 -6.22
N LEU A 75 -9.53 1.96 -7.09
CA LEU A 75 -9.77 1.76 -8.51
C LEU A 75 -9.75 0.28 -8.88
N PHE A 76 -8.76 -0.45 -8.37
CA PHE A 76 -8.60 -1.88 -8.62
C PHE A 76 -8.00 -2.58 -7.41
N LYS A 77 -8.36 -3.85 -7.22
CA LYS A 77 -7.90 -4.69 -6.11
C LYS A 77 -7.82 -6.14 -6.55
N SER A 78 -6.70 -6.80 -6.26
CA SER A 78 -6.47 -8.22 -6.49
C SER A 78 -5.63 -8.85 -5.38
N ALA A 79 -5.24 -10.11 -5.55
CA ALA A 79 -4.31 -10.79 -4.64
C ALA A 79 -2.88 -10.20 -4.69
N GLN A 80 -2.53 -9.51 -5.79
CA GLN A 80 -1.19 -9.00 -6.07
C GLN A 80 -1.13 -7.48 -6.25
N ASP A 81 -2.26 -6.78 -6.43
CA ASP A 81 -2.29 -5.34 -6.61
C ASP A 81 -3.41 -4.64 -5.81
N ILE A 82 -3.13 -3.42 -5.37
CA ILE A 82 -4.14 -2.45 -4.98
C ILE A 82 -3.80 -1.16 -5.71
N THR A 83 -4.65 -0.76 -6.65
CA THR A 83 -4.55 0.51 -7.35
C THR A 83 -5.59 1.49 -6.83
N CYS A 84 -5.14 2.71 -6.50
CA CYS A 84 -6.00 3.81 -6.09
C CYS A 84 -5.63 5.13 -6.76
N ALA A 85 -6.61 6.04 -6.86
CA ALA A 85 -6.33 7.45 -7.06
C ALA A 85 -6.06 8.09 -5.69
N VAL A 86 -5.00 8.88 -5.62
CA VAL A 86 -4.55 9.60 -4.44
C VAL A 86 -4.70 11.09 -4.69
N LYS A 87 -5.32 11.80 -3.77
CA LYS A 87 -5.42 13.26 -3.78
C LYS A 87 -5.12 13.80 -2.39
N VAL A 88 -4.22 14.77 -2.29
CA VAL A 88 -3.86 15.39 -1.01
C VAL A 88 -4.71 16.64 -0.82
N SER A 89 -5.49 16.72 0.26
CA SER A 89 -6.52 17.76 0.44
C SER A 89 -5.98 19.20 0.43
N GLN A 90 -4.72 19.39 0.80
CA GLN A 90 -4.05 20.70 0.83
C GLN A 90 -3.17 20.98 -0.39
N SER A 91 -3.15 20.09 -1.38
CA SER A 91 -2.35 20.23 -2.60
C SER A 91 -3.22 20.03 -3.85
N THR A 92 -2.80 20.58 -4.98
CA THR A 92 -3.34 20.21 -6.30
C THR A 92 -2.78 18.88 -6.80
N THR A 93 -1.87 18.25 -6.04
CA THR A 93 -1.26 16.96 -6.37
C THR A 93 -2.30 15.83 -6.33
N SER A 94 -2.51 15.21 -7.49
CA SER A 94 -3.19 13.94 -7.62
C SER A 94 -2.36 12.98 -8.48
N PHE A 95 -2.43 11.70 -8.15
CA PHE A 95 -1.70 10.65 -8.85
C PHE A 95 -2.40 9.30 -8.69
N LEU A 96 -2.11 8.38 -9.61
CA LEU A 96 -2.45 6.98 -9.44
C LEU A 96 -1.35 6.29 -8.67
N PHE A 97 -1.72 5.38 -7.79
CA PHE A 97 -0.77 4.59 -7.01
C PHE A 97 -1.17 3.12 -7.03
N SER A 98 -0.22 2.24 -7.35
CA SER A 98 -0.38 0.79 -7.28
C SER A 98 0.59 0.19 -6.29
N ALA A 99 0.06 -0.45 -5.25
CA ALA A 99 0.84 -1.23 -4.30
C ALA A 99 0.85 -2.69 -4.74
N VAL A 100 1.98 -3.14 -5.27
CA VAL A 100 2.11 -4.45 -5.91
C VAL A 100 2.91 -5.42 -5.06
N TYR A 101 2.26 -6.53 -4.68
CA TYR A 101 2.93 -7.73 -4.19
C TYR A 101 3.14 -8.72 -5.34
N ALA A 102 4.31 -8.67 -5.97
CA ALA A 102 4.69 -9.64 -6.99
C ALA A 102 4.98 -11.01 -6.34
N THR A 103 4.21 -12.01 -6.74
CA THR A 103 4.49 -13.41 -6.37
C THR A 103 5.76 -13.94 -7.06
N ASN A 104 6.35 -15.00 -6.50
CA ASN A 104 7.52 -15.64 -7.10
C ASN A 104 7.16 -16.62 -8.24
N PHE A 105 5.87 -16.98 -8.38
CA PHE A 105 5.42 -17.92 -9.39
C PHE A 105 5.29 -17.21 -10.75
N VAL A 106 5.78 -17.85 -11.81
CA VAL A 106 5.77 -17.26 -13.16
C VAL A 106 4.34 -17.07 -13.67
N SER A 107 3.47 -18.08 -13.48
CA SER A 107 2.06 -18.03 -13.87
C SER A 107 1.34 -16.81 -13.29
N ASP A 108 1.54 -16.58 -12.00
CA ASP A 108 0.89 -15.52 -11.25
C ASP A 108 1.44 -14.14 -11.65
N ARG A 109 2.72 -14.06 -12.03
CA ARG A 109 3.31 -12.82 -12.58
C ARG A 109 2.71 -12.44 -13.93
N THR A 110 2.36 -13.41 -14.78
CA THR A 110 1.66 -13.11 -16.05
C THR A 110 0.32 -12.45 -15.77
N VAL A 111 -0.46 -12.98 -14.82
CA VAL A 111 -1.74 -12.38 -14.40
C VAL A 111 -1.55 -10.96 -13.90
N LEU A 112 -0.54 -10.72 -13.04
CA LEU A 112 -0.21 -9.38 -12.56
C LEU A 112 0.11 -8.42 -13.72
N TRP A 113 0.86 -8.86 -14.74
CA TRP A 113 1.15 -8.02 -15.90
C TRP A 113 -0.10 -7.67 -16.70
N ASP A 114 -1.04 -8.60 -16.83
CA ASP A 114 -2.34 -8.34 -17.45
C ASP A 114 -3.16 -7.31 -16.65
N GLU A 115 -3.18 -7.43 -15.31
CA GLU A 115 -3.85 -6.48 -14.41
C GLU A 115 -3.26 -5.06 -14.54
N ILE A 116 -1.92 -4.94 -14.59
CA ILE A 116 -1.22 -3.67 -14.78
C ILE A 116 -1.54 -3.08 -16.16
N ARG A 117 -1.53 -3.89 -17.23
CA ARG A 117 -1.89 -3.43 -18.58
C ARG A 117 -3.34 -2.95 -18.66
N ALA A 118 -4.27 -3.67 -18.04
CA ALA A 118 -5.67 -3.28 -17.98
C ALA A 118 -5.84 -1.95 -17.23
N THR A 119 -5.16 -1.78 -16.10
CA THR A 119 -5.12 -0.52 -15.35
C THR A 119 -4.59 0.63 -16.19
N GLN A 120 -3.47 0.44 -16.90
CA GLN A 120 -2.93 1.46 -17.80
C GLN A 120 -3.94 1.85 -18.88
N ALA A 121 -4.56 0.86 -19.55
CA ALA A 121 -5.53 1.10 -20.60
C ALA A 121 -6.78 1.84 -20.07
N ALA A 122 -7.23 1.51 -18.85
CA ALA A 122 -8.38 2.14 -18.23
C ALA A 122 -8.13 3.61 -17.87
N TYR A 123 -6.93 3.95 -17.38
CA TYR A 123 -6.68 5.27 -16.77
C TYR A 123 -5.69 6.17 -17.53
N SER A 124 -5.11 5.72 -18.65
CA SER A 124 -4.15 6.52 -19.45
C SER A 124 -4.71 7.86 -19.92
N HIS A 125 -6.04 7.96 -20.10
CA HIS A 125 -6.71 9.17 -20.53
C HIS A 125 -6.68 10.30 -19.48
N LEU A 126 -6.46 9.98 -18.20
CA LEU A 126 -6.45 10.96 -17.10
C LEU A 126 -5.21 11.87 -17.13
N SER A 127 -4.13 11.47 -17.82
CA SER A 127 -2.88 12.22 -17.92
C SER A 127 -2.27 12.63 -16.57
N ILE A 128 -2.54 11.85 -15.51
CA ILE A 128 -1.95 12.01 -14.18
C ILE A 128 -0.80 11.03 -14.00
N PRO A 129 0.21 11.36 -13.18
CA PRO A 129 1.31 10.45 -12.93
C PRO A 129 0.81 9.16 -12.28
N TRP A 130 1.42 8.03 -12.67
CA TRP A 130 1.15 6.73 -12.09
C TRP A 130 2.41 6.16 -11.44
N GLU A 131 2.31 5.93 -10.15
CA GLU A 131 3.38 5.35 -9.34
C GLU A 131 3.06 3.90 -9.01
N ILE A 132 3.92 2.99 -9.48
CA ILE A 132 3.82 1.58 -9.16
C ILE A 132 4.94 1.25 -8.19
N THR A 133 4.57 0.83 -6.99
CA THR A 133 5.53 0.36 -6.00
C THR A 133 5.46 -1.14 -5.84
N THR A 134 6.65 -1.76 -5.86
CA THR A 134 6.84 -3.16 -5.54
C THR A 134 7.79 -3.26 -4.36
N LYS A 135 7.99 -4.47 -3.83
CA LYS A 135 9.04 -4.72 -2.85
C LYS A 135 10.41 -4.50 -3.48
N SER A 136 10.99 -3.31 -3.31
CA SER A 136 12.38 -3.03 -3.65
C SER A 136 13.31 -3.32 -2.46
N CYS A 137 14.27 -4.21 -2.70
CA CYS A 137 15.51 -4.51 -1.95
C CYS A 137 15.40 -5.11 -0.51
N PRO A 138 16.22 -6.13 -0.13
CA PRO A 138 16.06 -6.90 1.11
C PRO A 138 16.60 -6.26 2.40
N GLN A 139 17.27 -5.10 2.33
CA GLN A 139 18.00 -4.53 3.48
C GLN A 139 17.37 -3.28 4.10
N VAL A 140 16.29 -2.78 3.53
CA VAL A 140 15.49 -1.72 4.14
C VAL A 140 14.05 -2.22 4.14
N ASN A 141 13.41 -2.26 5.30
CA ASN A 141 12.00 -2.64 5.39
C ASN A 141 11.20 -1.64 4.55
N THR A 142 10.81 -2.03 3.33
CA THR A 142 10.19 -1.12 2.35
C THR A 142 8.83 -0.65 2.86
N LEU A 143 8.83 0.51 3.52
CA LEU A 143 7.77 1.47 3.53
C LEU A 143 8.04 2.37 2.33
N VAL A 144 7.22 2.30 1.29
CA VAL A 144 7.22 3.37 0.28
C VAL A 144 6.14 4.33 0.72
N LEU A 145 6.55 5.33 1.50
CA LEU A 145 5.65 6.38 1.94
C LEU A 145 6.17 7.72 1.45
N TRP A 146 5.26 8.52 0.92
CA TRP A 146 5.56 9.83 0.38
C TRP A 146 5.41 10.89 1.47
N THR A 147 6.47 11.65 1.69
CA THR A 147 6.41 12.97 2.32
C THR A 147 6.44 13.97 1.19
N ILE A 148 5.28 14.53 0.85
CA ILE A 148 5.25 15.74 0.02
C ILE A 148 5.64 16.87 0.97
N GLY A 149 6.88 17.31 0.88
CA GLY A 149 7.41 18.48 1.60
C GLY A 149 7.03 19.76 0.89
#